data_AF-A0A2H6AV78-F1
#
_entry.id   AF-A0A2H6AV78-F1
#
_cell.length_a   1.000
_cell.length_b   1.000
_cell.length_c   1.000
_cell.angle_alpha   90.00
_cell.angle_beta   90.00
_cell.angle_gamma   90.00
#
_symmetry.space_group_name_H-M   'P 1'
#
loop_
_entity.id
_entity.type
_entity.pdbx_description
1 polymer ?
#
loop_
_entity_poly.entity_id
_entity_poly.type
_entity_poly.pdbx_seq_one_letter_code
_entity_poly.pdbx_strand_id
1 'polypeptide(L)'
;MVELYDDYRDGAPGADGWALANQSLAWVVPWHEGAVRYFREIGVWTEALEAHNRRLIERQQLLAKAWQEHLAAAGDLEGEAFERAWLERRAAALEAAGFEPYYR
;
A
#
# COMPACT_ATOMS: atom_id res chain seq x y z
N MET A 1 -12.90 -2.52 16.82
CA MET A 1 -11.56 -1.95 17.08
C MET A 1 -11.68 -0.51 17.52
N VAL A 2 -12.20 0.41 16.71
CA VAL A 2 -12.27 1.83 17.11
C VAL A 2 -13.29 2.07 18.24
N GLU A 3 -14.56 1.69 18.05
CA GLU A 3 -15.62 1.93 19.07
C GLU A 3 -15.37 1.22 20.41
N LEU A 4 -14.83 -0.01 20.36
CA LEU A 4 -14.60 -0.84 21.54
C LEU A 4 -13.20 -0.68 22.13
N TYR A 5 -12.45 0.36 21.72
CA TYR A 5 -11.05 0.52 22.12
C TYR A 5 -10.88 0.52 23.65
N ASP A 6 -11.75 1.23 24.36
CA ASP A 6 -11.69 1.31 25.81
C ASP A 6 -11.94 -0.04 26.50
N ASP A 7 -12.65 -0.98 25.84
CA ASP A 7 -12.92 -2.31 26.38
C ASP A 7 -11.70 -3.25 26.30
N TYR A 8 -10.76 -3.02 25.38
CA TYR A 8 -9.62 -3.93 25.17
C TYR A 8 -8.24 -3.28 25.34
N ARG A 9 -8.14 -1.97 25.56
CA ARG A 9 -6.85 -1.24 25.63
C ARG A 9 -5.87 -1.76 26.70
N ASP A 10 -6.38 -2.37 27.76
CA ASP A 10 -5.55 -2.92 28.85
C ASP A 10 -5.25 -4.41 28.69
N GLY A 11 -5.70 -5.03 27.58
CA GLY A 11 -5.62 -6.48 27.36
C GLY A 11 -4.23 -7.01 27.01
N ALA A 12 -3.30 -6.15 26.59
CA ALA A 12 -1.91 -6.54 26.29
C ALA A 12 -0.96 -5.33 26.27
N PRO A 13 0.34 -5.52 26.59
CA PRO A 13 1.36 -4.51 26.33
C PRO A 13 1.35 -4.06 24.86
N GLY A 14 1.31 -2.74 24.63
CA GLY A 14 1.28 -2.15 23.28
C GLY A 14 -0.12 -1.99 22.67
N ALA A 15 -1.18 -2.44 23.37
CA ALA A 15 -2.57 -2.23 22.92
C ALA A 15 -2.93 -0.73 22.81
N ASP A 16 -2.26 0.16 23.56
CA ASP A 16 -2.42 1.61 23.40
C ASP A 16 -2.12 2.11 21.98
N GLY A 17 -1.24 1.41 21.25
CA GLY A 17 -0.94 1.76 19.86
C GLY A 17 -2.16 1.69 18.95
N TRP A 18 -3.17 0.88 19.28
CA TRP A 18 -4.36 0.66 18.45
C TRP A 18 -5.40 1.77 18.56
N ALA A 19 -5.21 2.73 19.46
CA ALA A 19 -6.04 3.93 19.52
C ALA A 19 -6.00 4.65 18.17
N LEU A 20 -7.15 5.06 17.64
CA LEU A 20 -7.22 5.76 16.36
C LEU A 20 -6.33 7.02 16.33
N ALA A 21 -6.23 7.73 17.46
CA ALA A 21 -5.36 8.91 17.61
C ALA A 21 -3.86 8.60 17.46
N ASN A 22 -3.46 7.33 17.65
CA ASN A 22 -2.08 6.87 17.51
C ASN A 22 -1.80 6.27 16.12
N GLN A 23 -2.79 6.27 15.22
CA GLN A 23 -2.66 5.72 13.87
C GLN A 23 -2.38 6.82 12.85
N SER A 24 -1.41 6.57 11.97
CA SER A 24 -1.33 7.29 10.70
C SER A 24 -2.28 6.63 9.70
N LEU A 25 -3.18 7.41 9.08
CA LEU A 25 -4.01 6.92 7.98
C LEU A 25 -3.31 7.07 6.62
N ALA A 26 -2.20 7.81 6.55
CA ALA A 26 -1.36 7.91 5.36
C ALA A 26 -0.35 6.76 5.30
N TRP A 27 -0.86 5.55 5.05
CA TRP A 27 -0.06 4.33 5.02
C TRP A 27 0.73 4.14 3.73
N VAL A 28 1.62 3.14 3.70
CA VAL A 28 2.40 2.77 2.50
C VAL A 28 1.67 1.79 1.56
N VAL A 29 0.53 1.25 2.01
CA VAL A 29 -0.37 0.39 1.21
C VAL A 29 -1.79 0.97 1.23
N PRO A 30 -2.61 0.72 0.20
CA PRO A 30 -3.94 1.30 0.16
C PRO A 30 -4.86 0.68 1.22
N TRP A 31 -5.77 1.51 1.73
CA TRP A 31 -6.88 1.09 2.57
C TRP A 31 -7.95 0.40 1.74
N HIS A 32 -8.54 -0.64 2.34
CA HIS A 32 -9.72 -1.29 1.78
C HIS A 32 -10.93 -0.34 1.78
N GLU A 33 -11.78 -0.42 0.75
CA GLU A 33 -12.94 0.47 0.58
C GLU A 33 -13.89 0.49 1.80
N GLY A 34 -14.05 -0.65 2.47
CA GLY A 34 -14.86 -0.78 3.67
C GLY A 34 -14.28 -0.01 4.87
N ALA A 35 -12.96 0.05 5.00
CA ALA A 35 -12.29 0.84 6.04
C ALA A 35 -12.41 2.34 5.73
N VAL A 36 -12.19 2.73 4.47
CA VAL A 36 -12.39 4.11 4.02
C VAL A 36 -13.83 4.59 4.28
N ARG A 37 -14.82 3.76 3.98
CA ARG A 37 -16.23 4.06 4.28
C ARG A 37 -16.43 4.34 5.77
N TYR A 38 -15.95 3.46 6.65
CA TYR A 38 -16.05 3.66 8.10
C TYR A 38 -15.31 4.93 8.56
N PHE A 39 -14.10 5.19 8.08
CA PHE A 39 -13.35 6.40 8.41
C PHE A 39 -14.03 7.69 7.95
N ARG A 40 -14.77 7.65 6.83
CA ARG A 40 -15.63 8.76 6.41
C ARG A 40 -16.83 8.93 7.36
N GLU A 41 -17.47 7.83 7.75
CA GLU A 41 -18.62 7.84 8.67
C GLU A 41 -18.26 8.49 10.03
N ILE A 42 -17.08 8.19 10.58
CA ILE A 42 -16.61 8.78 11.84
C ILE A 42 -15.86 10.12 11.65
N GLY A 43 -15.80 10.65 10.42
CA GLY A 43 -15.29 11.99 10.12
C GLY A 43 -13.77 12.17 10.13
N VAL A 44 -12.98 11.09 10.10
CA VAL A 44 -11.50 11.17 10.12
C VAL A 44 -10.85 11.03 8.74
N TRP A 45 -11.63 10.67 7.71
CA TRP A 45 -11.13 10.54 6.35
C TRP A 45 -11.18 11.86 5.59
N THR A 46 -10.02 12.37 5.18
CA THR A 46 -9.88 13.66 4.49
C THR A 46 -9.65 13.50 2.99
N GLU A 47 -9.85 14.56 2.21
CA GLU A 47 -9.53 14.59 0.78
C GLU A 47 -8.04 14.31 0.50
N ALA A 48 -7.15 14.73 1.39
CA ALA A 48 -5.73 14.42 1.28
C ALA A 48 -5.46 12.91 1.43
N LEU A 49 -6.14 12.24 2.37
CA LEU A 49 -6.06 10.79 2.54
C LEU A 49 -6.69 10.06 1.35
N GLU A 50 -7.79 10.57 0.79
CA GLU A 50 -8.39 10.05 -0.43
C GLU A 50 -7.42 10.09 -1.61
N ALA A 51 -6.80 11.26 -1.85
CA ALA A 51 -5.85 11.45 -2.93
C ALA A 51 -4.63 10.53 -2.77
N HIS A 52 -4.11 10.42 -1.55
CA HIS A 52 -3.01 9.50 -1.22
C HIS A 52 -3.38 8.04 -1.47
N ASN A 53 -4.56 7.61 -0.98
CA ASN A 53 -5.03 6.24 -1.15
C ASN A 53 -5.23 5.87 -2.62
N ARG A 54 -5.83 6.78 -3.41
CA ARG A 54 -6.00 6.60 -4.86
C ARG A 54 -4.64 6.46 -5.55
N ARG A 55 -3.67 7.28 -5.17
CA ARG A 55 -2.30 7.21 -5.70
C ARG A 55 -1.62 5.85 -5.40
N LEU A 56 -1.89 5.26 -4.23
CA LEU A 56 -1.41 3.92 -3.89
C LEU A 56 -2.12 2.81 -4.70
N ILE A 57 -3.42 2.94 -4.95
CA ILE A 57 -4.17 2.01 -5.81
C ILE A 57 -3.62 2.03 -7.23
N GLU A 58 -3.38 3.22 -7.79
CA GLU A 58 -2.73 3.38 -9.11
C GLU A 58 -1.37 2.69 -9.14
N ARG A 59 -0.56 2.88 -8.10
CA ARG A 59 0.75 2.22 -7.97
C ARG A 59 0.63 0.70 -7.98
N GLN A 60 -0.34 0.15 -7.27
CA GLN A 60 -0.56 -1.29 -7.18
C GLN A 60 -0.98 -1.85 -8.55
N GLN A 61 -1.89 -1.18 -9.25
CA GLN A 61 -2.33 -1.58 -10.58
C GLN A 61 -1.17 -1.56 -11.60
N LEU A 62 -0.34 -0.52 -11.55
CA LEU A 62 0.86 -0.41 -12.37
C LEU A 62 1.84 -1.57 -12.11
N LEU A 63 2.12 -1.89 -10.86
CA LEU A 63 3.01 -2.98 -10.49
C LEU A 63 2.45 -4.35 -10.92
N ALA A 64 1.14 -4.55 -10.75
CA ALA A 64 0.47 -5.77 -11.20
C ALA A 64 0.59 -5.93 -12.73
N LYS A 65 0.35 -4.85 -13.49
CA LYS A 65 0.52 -4.84 -14.95
C LYS A 65 1.97 -5.13 -15.34
N ALA A 66 2.93 -4.43 -14.76
CA ALA A 66 4.35 -4.62 -15.06
C ALA A 66 4.81 -6.05 -14.75
N TRP A 67 4.28 -6.66 -13.69
CA TRP A 67 4.54 -8.05 -13.35
C TRP A 67 4.00 -9.03 -14.40
N GLN A 68 2.76 -8.84 -14.87
CA GLN A 68 2.20 -9.68 -15.94
C GLN A 68 3.01 -9.54 -17.25
N GLU A 69 3.40 -8.31 -17.60
CA GLU A 69 4.26 -8.07 -18.76
C GLU A 69 5.66 -8.68 -18.59
N HIS A 70 6.20 -8.68 -17.38
CA HIS A 70 7.46 -9.35 -17.07
C HIS A 70 7.35 -10.85 -17.31
N LEU A 71 6.34 -11.51 -16.73
CA LEU A 71 6.11 -12.94 -16.90
C LEU A 71 5.93 -13.33 -18.37
N ALA A 72 5.19 -12.52 -19.13
CA ALA A 72 5.00 -12.76 -20.57
C ALA A 72 6.29 -12.60 -21.39
N ALA A 73 7.22 -11.75 -20.95
CA ALA A 73 8.47 -11.45 -21.65
C ALA A 73 9.69 -12.23 -21.12
N ALA A 74 9.57 -12.90 -19.98
CA ALA A 74 10.71 -13.51 -19.29
C ALA A 74 11.31 -14.71 -20.05
N GLY A 75 10.52 -15.41 -20.86
CA GLY A 75 10.99 -16.61 -21.57
C GLY A 75 11.54 -17.65 -20.60
N ASP A 76 12.78 -18.09 -20.82
CA ASP A 76 13.49 -19.08 -19.98
C ASP A 76 14.39 -18.43 -18.91
N LEU A 77 14.21 -17.13 -18.62
CA LEU A 77 14.96 -16.49 -17.53
C LEU A 77 14.59 -17.12 -16.19
N GLU A 78 15.62 -17.48 -15.42
CA GLU A 78 15.46 -18.06 -14.08
C GLU A 78 16.44 -17.43 -13.07
N GLY A 79 16.20 -17.70 -11.79
CA GLY A 79 17.06 -17.27 -10.68
C GLY A 79 17.37 -15.77 -10.71
N GLU A 80 18.64 -15.43 -10.52
CA GLU A 80 19.08 -14.04 -10.48
C GLU A 80 18.85 -13.28 -11.80
N ALA A 81 18.87 -13.97 -12.95
CA ALA A 81 18.68 -13.32 -14.24
C ALA A 81 17.22 -12.85 -14.40
N PHE A 82 16.27 -13.67 -13.94
CA PHE A 82 14.87 -13.28 -13.82
C PHE A 82 14.68 -12.12 -12.85
N GLU A 83 15.27 -12.23 -11.65
CA GLU A 83 15.14 -11.20 -10.61
C GLU A 83 15.67 -9.84 -11.05
N ARG A 84 16.87 -9.78 -11.65
CA ARG A 84 17.44 -8.52 -12.17
C ARG A 84 16.54 -7.91 -13.24
N ALA A 85 16.08 -8.71 -14.21
CA ALA A 85 15.18 -8.24 -15.26
C ALA A 85 13.83 -7.74 -14.70
N TRP A 86 13.34 -8.34 -13.61
CA TRP A 86 12.16 -7.85 -12.91
C TRP A 86 12.42 -6.50 -12.24
N LEU A 87 13.52 -6.38 -11.47
CA LEU A 87 13.85 -5.14 -10.76
C LEU A 87 14.03 -3.96 -11.72
N GLU A 88 14.70 -4.17 -12.85
CA GLU A 88 14.87 -3.14 -13.90
C GLU A 88 13.52 -2.70 -14.49
N ARG A 89 12.66 -3.65 -14.89
CA ARG A 89 11.32 -3.33 -15.42
C ARG A 89 10.45 -2.62 -14.39
N ARG A 90 10.47 -3.10 -13.16
CA ARG A 90 9.69 -2.55 -12.06
C ARG A 90 10.10 -1.10 -11.75
N ALA A 91 11.40 -0.83 -11.71
CA ALA A 91 11.93 0.53 -11.53
C ALA A 91 11.52 1.45 -12.69
N ALA A 92 11.74 1.01 -13.94
CA ALA A 92 11.37 1.79 -15.12
C ALA A 92 9.86 2.10 -15.18
N ALA A 93 8.99 1.13 -14.84
CA ALA A 93 7.55 1.33 -14.80
C ALA A 93 7.15 2.37 -13.73
N LEU A 94 7.73 2.27 -12.54
CA LEU A 94 7.49 3.22 -11.44
C LEU A 94 7.93 4.63 -11.82
N GLU A 95 9.17 4.80 -12.31
CA GLU A 95 9.72 6.10 -12.70
C GLU A 95 8.89 6.75 -13.82
N ALA A 96 8.52 6.00 -14.85
CA ALA A 96 7.69 6.49 -15.95
C ALA A 96 6.30 7.00 -15.49
N ALA A 97 5.78 6.44 -14.39
CA ALA A 97 4.52 6.84 -13.79
C ALA A 97 4.68 7.86 -12.64
N GLY A 98 5.89 8.40 -12.41
CA GLY A 98 6.17 9.38 -11.36
C GLY A 98 6.12 8.79 -9.95
N PHE A 99 6.45 7.51 -9.79
CA PHE A 99 6.67 6.85 -8.50
C PHE A 99 8.16 6.64 -8.26
N GLU A 100 8.60 6.84 -7.02
CA GLU A 100 10.00 6.61 -6.62
C GLU A 100 10.26 5.10 -6.35
N PRO A 101 11.27 4.49 -7.00
CA PRO A 101 11.78 3.19 -6.62
C PRO A 101 12.79 3.32 -5.48
N TYR A 102 12.47 2.80 -4.28
CA TYR A 102 13.33 2.86 -3.10
C TYR A 102 14.42 1.76 -3.02
N TYR A 103 14.69 1.10 -4.15
CA TYR A 103 15.67 0.02 -4.28
C TYR A 103 16.43 0.25 -5.59
N ARG A 104 17.72 -0.05 -5.59
CA ARG A 104 18.58 -0.08 -6.78
C ARG A 104 19.55 -1.24 -6.66
#